data_AF-A0A4R6EU38-F1
#
_entry.id   AF-A0A4R6EU38-F1
#
_cell.length_a   1.000
_cell.length_b   1.000
_cell.length_c   1.000
_cell.angle_alpha   90.00
_cell.angle_beta   90.00
_cell.angle_gamma   90.00
#
_symmetry.space_group_name_H-M   'P 1'
#
loop_
_entity.id
_entity.type
_entity.pdbx_description
1 polymer ?
#
loop_
_entity_poly.entity_id
_entity_poly.type
_entity_poly.pdbx_seq_one_letter_code
_entity_poly.pdbx_strand_id
1 'polypeptide(L)'
;MRRSCVLSTRKFRDAGHFLLITRRFPLGEAFQFDWSEEGLVVGGIYRKLQVSHMKLCASRAFWLVAYPSQGHEMLFDAHTRSFAAFGGVARRGIYDNMKTAVDKVHKGKGRTVNPRFAVMCSHYLFDPDFCNVASGWEKGVVEKNVQDSRLRIWIEARAQRFGSFAELNAWLATRCRSLWDQVKHPDYRDLSVADVFEQERAHLMPMPTPFDGYVERAARVSSTCLVVIGRNRYSVPCEFAGQMLSTRLYPGRVVVVGDDAVVAAHERLADEGLVRYDWQHYIPLIQRKPGALRNGAPFQDMPEPLQRLRRALLREPGGDRVMAKVLALVPERGLDAIVVAVELALEQAPPSGRVSVEHVVNVLSRMRSVQMPPKIETALQLTTPPLADTSRYDGLRPALQQPEAGHA
;
A
#
# COMPACT_ATOMS: atom_id res chain seq x y z
N MET A 1 38.35 35.42 -9.14
CA MET A 1 38.02 36.67 -9.87
C MET A 1 36.55 36.63 -10.24
N ARG A 2 35.75 37.56 -9.71
CA ARG A 2 34.28 37.61 -9.85
C ARG A 2 33.85 37.91 -11.29
N ARG A 3 32.87 37.18 -11.82
CA ARG A 3 31.88 37.63 -12.84
C ARG A 3 30.55 36.92 -12.57
N SER A 4 29.79 37.42 -11.59
CA SER A 4 28.62 38.29 -11.76
C SER A 4 27.43 37.58 -12.43
N CYS A 5 26.61 36.99 -11.57
CA CYS A 5 25.19 36.75 -11.80
C CYS A 5 24.50 38.10 -12.07
N VAL A 6 23.73 38.21 -13.15
CA VAL A 6 22.81 39.33 -13.36
C VAL A 6 21.43 38.76 -13.71
N LEU A 7 20.59 38.70 -12.68
CA LEU A 7 19.13 38.67 -12.81
C LEU A 7 18.68 40.08 -13.23
N SER A 8 18.26 40.26 -14.47
CA SER A 8 17.38 41.36 -14.86
C SER A 8 16.71 41.09 -16.21
N THR A 9 15.42 40.74 -16.19
CA THR A 9 14.56 40.87 -17.37
C THR A 9 14.00 42.29 -17.37
N ARG A 10 14.61 43.20 -18.13
CA ARG A 10 13.96 44.44 -18.57
C ARG A 10 13.06 44.14 -19.76
N LYS A 11 11.82 44.64 -19.73
CA LYS A 11 10.94 44.69 -20.91
C LYS A 11 11.65 45.51 -22.00
N PHE A 12 12.07 44.87 -23.08
CA PHE A 12 12.23 45.55 -24.36
C PHE A 12 10.97 45.28 -25.17
N ARG A 13 10.17 46.33 -25.36
CA ARG A 13 8.99 46.31 -26.21
C ARG A 13 9.42 47.01 -27.49
N ASP A 14 9.75 46.24 -28.51
CA ASP A 14 9.91 46.78 -29.86
C ASP A 14 9.03 45.99 -30.82
N ALA A 15 8.22 46.72 -31.58
CA ALA A 15 7.44 46.26 -32.74
C ALA A 15 6.57 44.98 -32.59
N GLY A 16 5.75 44.84 -31.54
CA GLY A 16 4.59 43.92 -31.56
C GLY A 16 4.88 42.40 -31.63
N HIS A 17 6.15 42.00 -31.68
CA HIS A 17 6.57 40.60 -31.69
C HIS A 17 7.09 40.19 -30.30
N PHE A 18 6.55 39.11 -29.75
CA PHE A 18 7.08 38.52 -28.51
C PHE A 18 8.40 37.80 -28.82
N LEU A 19 9.50 38.36 -28.34
CA LEU A 19 10.81 37.70 -28.36
C LEU A 19 10.85 36.64 -27.26
N LEU A 20 10.89 35.37 -27.65
CA LEU A 20 11.12 34.24 -26.74
C LEU A 20 12.62 33.90 -26.75
N ILE A 21 13.26 33.89 -25.57
CA ILE A 21 14.64 33.42 -25.44
C ILE A 21 14.63 31.91 -25.19
N THR A 22 15.27 31.13 -26.06
CA THR A 22 15.46 29.70 -25.84
C THR A 22 16.32 29.46 -24.59
N ARG A 23 15.74 28.85 -23.56
CA ARG A 23 16.48 28.44 -22.36
C ARG A 23 17.23 27.12 -22.61
N ARG A 24 18.55 27.14 -22.49
CA ARG A 24 19.39 25.94 -22.45
C ARG A 24 19.80 25.65 -21.01
N PHE A 25 19.66 24.39 -20.61
CA PHE A 25 19.99 23.91 -19.27
C PHE A 25 21.20 22.98 -19.35
N PRO A 26 22.21 23.11 -18.47
CA PRO A 26 23.28 22.13 -18.36
C PRO A 26 22.77 20.75 -17.94
N LEU A 27 23.51 19.69 -18.28
CA LEU A 27 23.21 18.32 -17.85
C LEU A 27 23.16 18.23 -16.32
N GLY A 28 22.09 17.64 -15.80
CA GLY A 28 21.88 17.42 -14.36
C GLY A 28 21.53 18.68 -13.58
N GLU A 29 21.31 19.81 -14.26
CA GLU A 29 21.07 21.10 -13.59
C GLU A 29 19.66 21.21 -13.03
N ALA A 30 18.63 20.92 -13.83
CA ALA A 30 17.26 21.10 -13.39
C ALA A 30 16.29 20.02 -13.91
N PHE A 31 15.26 19.77 -13.10
CA PHE A 31 14.03 19.11 -13.53
C PHE A 31 12.85 20.07 -13.36
N GLN A 32 11.77 19.81 -14.10
CA GLN A 32 10.48 20.44 -13.91
C GLN A 32 9.49 19.40 -13.38
N PHE A 33 8.66 19.80 -12.42
CA PHE A 33 7.57 18.98 -11.91
C PHE A 33 6.22 19.69 -12.07
N ASP A 34 5.21 18.96 -12.49
CA ASP A 34 3.84 19.46 -12.67
C ASP A 34 2.79 18.36 -12.42
N TRP A 35 1.55 18.78 -12.19
CA TRP A 35 0.39 17.89 -12.11
C TRP A 35 -0.53 18.09 -13.32
N SER A 36 -1.16 17.00 -13.78
CA SER A 36 -2.31 17.08 -14.68
C SER A 36 -3.46 16.21 -14.21
N GLU A 37 -4.65 16.52 -14.71
CA GLU A 37 -5.84 15.68 -14.54
C GLU A 37 -6.11 14.91 -15.83
N GLU A 38 -6.28 13.59 -15.73
CA GLU A 38 -6.53 12.71 -16.87
C GLU A 38 -7.68 11.75 -16.55
N GLY A 39 -8.61 11.56 -17.48
CA GLY A 39 -9.74 10.64 -17.29
C GLY A 39 -9.44 9.25 -17.86
N LEU A 40 -9.55 8.20 -17.01
CA LEU A 40 -9.35 6.81 -17.42
C LEU A 40 -10.18 5.85 -16.55
N VAL A 41 -10.54 4.69 -17.12
CA VAL A 41 -11.15 3.59 -16.36
C VAL A 41 -10.05 2.76 -15.70
N VAL A 42 -10.06 2.69 -14.37
CA VAL A 42 -9.11 1.90 -13.57
C VAL A 42 -9.88 1.10 -12.53
N GLY A 43 -9.67 -0.21 -12.49
CA GLY A 43 -10.42 -1.12 -11.61
C GLY A 43 -11.91 -1.17 -11.94
N GLY A 44 -12.25 -1.03 -13.23
CA GLY A 44 -13.64 -1.03 -13.71
C GLY A 44 -14.43 0.27 -13.45
N ILE A 45 -13.82 1.29 -12.83
CA ILE A 45 -14.47 2.55 -12.49
C ILE A 45 -13.79 3.69 -13.25
N TYR A 46 -14.59 4.58 -13.85
CA TYR A 46 -14.07 5.82 -14.44
C TYR A 46 -13.60 6.77 -13.35
N ARG A 47 -12.32 7.16 -13.39
CA ARG A 47 -11.68 8.01 -12.38
C ARG A 47 -11.00 9.21 -13.06
N LYS A 48 -11.07 10.35 -12.38
CA LYS A 48 -10.22 11.52 -12.68
C LYS A 48 -8.87 11.32 -11.98
N LEU A 49 -7.90 10.84 -12.73
CA LEU A 49 -6.56 10.56 -12.25
C LEU A 49 -5.79 11.88 -12.09
N GLN A 50 -5.00 11.95 -11.04
CA GLN A 50 -4.02 13.01 -10.83
C GLN A 50 -2.66 12.46 -11.23
N VAL A 51 -2.06 13.02 -12.27
CA VAL A 51 -0.83 12.49 -12.87
C VAL A 51 0.31 13.44 -12.58
N SER A 52 1.35 12.95 -11.92
CA SER A 52 2.60 13.68 -11.75
C SER A 52 3.44 13.58 -13.01
N HIS A 53 3.99 14.70 -13.44
CA HIS A 53 4.93 14.79 -14.56
C HIS A 53 6.23 15.32 -14.02
N MET A 54 7.29 14.51 -14.01
CA MET A 54 8.64 14.99 -13.78
C MET A 54 9.42 14.93 -15.08
N LYS A 55 10.15 15.99 -15.42
CA LYS A 55 10.91 16.08 -16.66
C LYS A 55 12.27 16.73 -16.43
N LEU A 56 13.35 16.06 -16.83
CA LEU A 56 14.69 16.66 -16.87
C LEU A 56 14.75 17.76 -17.94
N CYS A 57 15.30 18.91 -17.58
CA CYS A 57 15.29 20.09 -18.44
C CYS A 57 16.27 19.97 -19.61
N ALA A 58 17.41 19.29 -19.42
CA ALA A 58 18.43 19.13 -20.46
C ALA A 58 18.09 17.99 -21.44
N SER A 59 18.02 16.73 -21.00
CA SER A 59 17.71 15.58 -21.88
C SER A 59 16.28 15.51 -22.36
N ARG A 60 15.35 16.18 -21.67
CA ARG A 60 13.90 16.07 -21.87
C ARG A 60 13.31 14.71 -21.47
N ALA A 61 14.08 13.82 -20.86
CA ALA A 61 13.56 12.59 -20.27
C ALA A 61 12.47 12.93 -19.25
N PHE A 62 11.38 12.17 -19.29
CA PHE A 62 10.18 12.44 -18.49
C PHE A 62 9.61 11.17 -17.89
N TRP A 63 9.05 11.29 -16.70
CA TRP A 63 8.44 10.20 -15.96
C TRP A 63 7.05 10.57 -15.48
N LEU A 64 6.10 9.65 -15.65
CA LEU A 64 4.70 9.82 -15.30
C LEU A 64 4.30 8.84 -14.20
N VAL A 65 3.55 9.33 -13.21
CA VAL A 65 2.91 8.49 -12.21
C VAL A 65 1.48 8.96 -11.97
N ALA A 66 0.53 8.05 -12.06
CA ALA A 66 -0.89 8.30 -11.84
C ALA A 66 -1.30 7.95 -10.41
N TYR A 67 -2.11 8.83 -9.82
CA TYR A 67 -2.63 8.76 -8.46
C TYR A 67 -4.13 9.06 -8.41
N PRO A 68 -4.83 8.62 -7.35
CA PRO A 68 -6.22 8.99 -7.12
C PRO A 68 -6.39 10.44 -6.64
N SER A 69 -5.34 11.09 -6.13
CA SER A 69 -5.39 12.46 -5.61
C SER A 69 -4.00 13.13 -5.61
N GLN A 70 -3.95 14.44 -5.32
CA GLN A 70 -2.71 15.23 -5.20
C GLN A 70 -2.32 15.45 -3.72
N GLY A 71 -2.37 14.42 -2.87
CA GLY A 71 -1.93 14.51 -1.48
C GLY A 71 -0.41 14.72 -1.34
N HIS A 72 0.05 15.22 -0.19
CA HIS A 72 1.50 15.35 0.07
C HIS A 72 2.22 13.99 -0.01
N GLU A 73 1.59 12.93 0.46
CA GLU A 73 2.11 11.56 0.37
C GLU A 73 2.31 11.11 -1.08
N MET A 74 1.45 11.56 -1.99
CA MET A 74 1.54 11.27 -3.42
C MET A 74 2.63 12.11 -4.07
N LEU A 75 2.78 13.38 -3.67
CA LEU A 75 3.86 14.24 -4.13
C LEU A 75 5.22 13.62 -3.79
N PHE A 76 5.43 13.17 -2.56
CA PHE A 76 6.69 12.61 -2.11
C PHE A 76 7.01 11.27 -2.80
N ASP A 77 6.01 10.42 -2.98
CA ASP A 77 6.16 9.18 -3.74
C ASP A 77 6.43 9.44 -5.23
N ALA A 78 5.81 10.45 -5.84
CA ALA A 78 6.04 10.83 -7.23
C ALA A 78 7.51 11.20 -7.48
N HIS A 79 8.09 12.02 -6.58
CA HIS A 79 9.50 12.40 -6.65
C HIS A 79 10.41 11.18 -6.51
N THR A 80 10.15 10.36 -5.48
CA THR A 80 10.91 9.14 -5.22
C THR A 80 10.91 8.20 -6.42
N ARG A 81 9.74 7.93 -7.02
CA ARG A 81 9.62 7.08 -8.21
C ARG A 81 10.32 7.67 -9.42
N SER A 82 10.25 8.98 -9.61
CA SER A 82 10.84 9.66 -10.76
C SER A 82 12.37 9.68 -10.65
N PHE A 83 12.92 10.03 -9.49
CA PHE A 83 14.37 9.99 -9.24
C PHE A 83 14.94 8.58 -9.34
N ALA A 84 14.21 7.58 -8.82
CA ALA A 84 14.58 6.18 -8.99
C ALA A 84 14.60 5.77 -10.48
N ALA A 85 13.61 6.20 -11.26
CA ALA A 85 13.55 5.92 -12.70
C ALA A 85 14.66 6.62 -13.49
N PHE A 86 15.06 7.83 -13.09
CA PHE A 86 16.19 8.54 -13.69
C PHE A 86 17.55 8.04 -13.20
N GLY A 87 17.59 7.27 -12.11
CA GLY A 87 18.84 6.81 -11.48
C GLY A 87 19.62 7.94 -10.78
N GLY A 88 18.97 9.06 -10.46
CA GLY A 88 19.61 10.21 -9.83
C GLY A 88 18.70 11.43 -9.71
N VAL A 89 19.23 12.49 -9.10
CA VAL A 89 18.51 13.73 -8.77
C VAL A 89 19.19 14.92 -9.44
N ALA A 90 18.44 15.80 -10.11
CA ALA A 90 19.00 17.04 -10.65
C ALA A 90 19.16 18.10 -9.54
N ARG A 91 20.07 19.05 -9.72
CA ARG A 91 20.43 20.03 -8.67
C ARG A 91 19.29 20.97 -8.28
N ARG A 92 18.41 21.28 -9.22
CA ARG A 92 17.31 22.23 -9.03
C ARG A 92 15.97 21.64 -9.48
N GLY A 93 14.94 21.81 -8.66
CA GLY A 93 13.58 21.42 -8.99
C GLY A 93 12.73 22.64 -9.31
N ILE A 94 12.20 22.73 -10.53
CA ILE A 94 11.36 23.85 -10.98
C ILE A 94 9.89 23.47 -10.80
N TYR A 95 9.17 24.28 -10.03
CA TYR A 95 7.78 24.04 -9.66
C TYR A 95 6.89 25.23 -10.03
N ASP A 96 5.62 24.94 -10.31
CA ASP A 96 4.58 25.97 -10.18
C ASP A 96 4.26 26.21 -8.69
N ASN A 97 3.49 27.26 -8.38
CA ASN A 97 3.06 27.58 -7.01
C ASN A 97 1.95 26.63 -6.53
N MET A 98 2.16 25.32 -6.66
CA MET A 98 1.22 24.29 -6.26
C MET A 98 1.10 24.21 -4.73
N LYS A 99 -0.13 24.08 -4.24
CA LYS A 99 -0.45 24.05 -2.80
C LYS A 99 0.22 22.89 -2.03
N THR A 100 0.68 21.86 -2.74
CA THR A 100 1.35 20.69 -2.18
C THR A 100 2.84 20.94 -1.89
N ALA A 101 3.43 22.00 -2.45
CA ALA A 101 4.80 22.43 -2.17
C ALA A 101 4.85 23.79 -1.45
N VAL A 102 3.82 24.63 -1.63
CA VAL A 102 3.75 25.99 -1.08
C VAL A 102 2.52 26.15 -0.20
N ASP A 103 2.72 26.42 1.09
CA ASP A 103 1.63 26.67 2.05
C ASP A 103 1.09 28.11 1.93
N LYS A 104 1.98 29.10 1.70
CA LYS A 104 1.61 30.51 1.51
C LYS A 104 2.51 31.22 0.50
N VAL A 105 1.91 31.96 -0.42
CA VAL A 105 2.61 32.85 -1.36
C VAL A 105 2.56 34.28 -0.79
N HIS A 106 3.73 34.92 -0.59
CA HIS A 106 3.81 36.32 -0.14
C HIS A 106 4.03 37.26 -1.34
N LYS A 107 3.79 38.57 -1.17
CA LYS A 107 4.14 39.57 -2.20
C LYS A 107 5.66 39.55 -2.45
N GLY A 108 6.08 39.37 -3.71
CA GLY A 108 7.49 39.32 -4.12
C GLY A 108 8.05 37.89 -4.25
N LYS A 109 9.33 37.68 -3.88
CA LYS A 109 10.01 36.37 -3.98
C LYS A 109 9.83 35.45 -2.76
N GLY A 110 9.14 35.90 -1.71
CA GLY A 110 8.94 35.13 -0.48
C GLY A 110 7.84 34.07 -0.62
N ARG A 111 8.17 32.80 -0.34
CA ARG A 111 7.20 31.70 -0.25
C ARG A 111 7.40 30.97 1.08
N THR A 112 6.32 30.61 1.76
CA THR A 112 6.38 29.64 2.86
C THR A 112 6.23 28.27 2.23
N VAL A 113 7.35 27.58 2.11
CA VAL A 113 7.43 26.20 1.63
C VAL A 113 6.87 25.28 2.70
N ASN A 114 6.13 24.26 2.28
CA ASN A 114 5.62 23.25 3.20
C ASN A 114 6.80 22.58 3.95
N PRO A 115 6.79 22.50 5.30
CA PRO A 115 7.93 21.97 6.04
C PRO A 115 8.34 20.56 5.63
N ARG A 116 7.37 19.66 5.35
CA ARG A 116 7.67 18.29 4.91
C ARG A 116 8.27 18.26 3.51
N PHE A 117 7.81 19.14 2.61
CA PHE A 117 8.41 19.28 1.29
C PHE A 117 9.85 19.81 1.37
N ALA A 118 10.12 20.78 2.25
CA ALA A 118 11.49 21.26 2.50
C ALA A 118 12.39 20.13 3.03
N VAL A 119 11.89 19.29 3.94
CA VAL A 119 12.63 18.10 4.42
C VAL A 119 12.93 17.13 3.27
N MET A 120 11.98 16.89 2.36
CA MET A 120 12.23 16.07 1.16
C MET A 120 13.30 16.70 0.25
N CYS A 121 13.27 18.01 0.03
CA CYS A 121 14.27 18.72 -0.76
C CYS A 121 15.66 18.56 -0.15
N SER A 122 15.78 18.72 1.17
CA SER A 122 17.03 18.49 1.90
C SER A 122 17.48 17.03 1.87
N HIS A 123 16.56 16.08 1.94
CA HIS A 123 16.87 14.65 1.85
C HIS A 123 17.46 14.26 0.49
N TYR A 124 16.91 14.81 -0.60
CA TYR A 124 17.38 14.57 -1.97
C TYR A 124 18.41 15.61 -2.46
N LEU A 125 18.79 16.57 -1.61
CA LEU A 125 19.79 17.61 -1.85
C LEU A 125 19.56 18.48 -3.10
N PHE A 126 18.30 18.80 -3.43
CA PHE A 126 17.97 19.71 -4.53
C PHE A 126 17.35 21.03 -4.05
N ASP A 127 17.60 22.09 -4.81
CA ASP A 127 17.05 23.42 -4.54
C ASP A 127 15.69 23.60 -5.24
N PRO A 128 14.58 23.88 -4.53
CA PRO A 128 13.30 24.16 -5.17
C PRO A 128 13.23 25.62 -5.69
N ASP A 129 12.94 25.78 -6.97
CA ASP A 129 12.75 27.06 -7.66
C ASP A 129 11.28 27.21 -8.10
N PHE A 130 10.58 28.20 -7.53
CA PHE A 130 9.16 28.42 -7.79
C PHE A 130 8.97 29.55 -8.81
N CYS A 131 8.22 29.26 -9.87
CA CYS A 131 7.88 30.25 -10.89
C CYS A 131 7.19 31.49 -10.27
N ASN A 132 7.42 32.67 -10.85
CA ASN A 132 6.68 33.87 -10.46
C ASN A 132 5.24 33.77 -10.95
N VAL A 133 4.29 34.18 -10.11
CA VAL A 133 2.86 34.27 -10.46
C VAL A 133 2.70 35.10 -11.74
N ALA A 134 1.97 34.56 -12.73
CA ALA A 134 1.72 35.15 -14.06
C ALA A 134 2.86 35.08 -15.12
N SER A 135 3.78 34.12 -15.01
CA SER A 135 4.85 33.90 -16.02
C SER A 135 4.51 32.82 -17.07
N GLY A 136 3.22 32.62 -17.40
CA GLY A 136 2.77 31.59 -18.36
C GLY A 136 3.28 31.78 -19.80
N TRP A 137 3.77 32.98 -20.14
CA TRP A 137 4.16 33.39 -21.49
C TRP A 137 5.59 33.00 -21.88
N GLU A 138 6.40 32.46 -20.96
CA GLU A 138 7.79 32.01 -21.25
C GLU A 138 7.87 30.59 -21.85
N LYS A 139 6.73 29.89 -22.06
CA LYS A 139 6.69 28.46 -22.41
C LYS A 139 6.35 28.14 -23.88
N GLY A 140 6.66 29.04 -24.83
CA GLY A 140 6.02 29.01 -26.16
C GLY A 140 6.45 27.98 -27.22
N VAL A 141 7.64 27.34 -27.14
CA VAL A 141 8.13 26.47 -28.25
C VAL A 141 8.44 25.04 -27.82
N VAL A 142 8.98 24.85 -26.61
CA VAL A 142 9.30 23.51 -26.09
C VAL A 142 8.04 22.77 -25.60
N GLU A 143 6.96 23.46 -25.26
CA GLU A 143 5.71 22.82 -24.83
C GLU A 143 5.03 22.01 -25.93
N LYS A 144 5.15 22.40 -27.19
CA LYS A 144 4.38 21.78 -28.28
C LYS A 144 4.77 20.32 -28.54
N ASN A 145 6.08 20.01 -28.62
CA ASN A 145 6.56 18.64 -28.84
C ASN A 145 6.31 17.71 -27.62
N VAL A 146 6.21 18.28 -26.42
CA VAL A 146 6.00 17.54 -25.16
C VAL A 146 4.52 17.28 -24.95
N GLN A 147 3.66 18.24 -25.30
CA GLN A 147 2.22 18.08 -25.37
C GLN A 147 1.87 16.94 -26.35
N ASP A 148 2.54 16.84 -27.49
CA ASP A 148 2.30 15.78 -28.47
C ASP A 148 2.61 14.37 -27.93
N SER A 149 3.71 14.21 -27.18
CA SER A 149 4.07 12.90 -26.58
C SER A 149 3.10 12.50 -25.47
N ARG A 150 2.62 13.46 -24.68
CA ARG A 150 1.60 13.22 -23.63
C ARG A 150 0.27 12.77 -24.23
N LEU A 151 -0.19 13.44 -25.28
CA LEU A 151 -1.43 13.07 -25.97
C LEU A 151 -1.38 11.62 -26.46
N ARG A 152 -0.25 11.20 -27.04
CA ARG A 152 -0.06 9.82 -27.52
C ARG A 152 -0.16 8.79 -26.40
N ILE A 153 0.49 9.03 -25.24
CA ILE A 153 0.41 8.13 -24.08
C ILE A 153 -1.04 7.92 -23.67
N TRP A 154 -1.83 8.99 -23.54
CA TRP A 154 -3.20 8.87 -23.06
C TRP A 154 -4.18 8.33 -24.10
N ILE A 155 -3.92 8.54 -25.39
CA ILE A 155 -4.67 7.86 -26.46
C ILE A 155 -4.47 6.34 -26.35
N GLU A 156 -3.24 5.88 -26.20
CA GLU A 156 -2.94 4.45 -26.07
C GLU A 156 -3.44 3.87 -24.74
N ALA A 157 -3.29 4.60 -23.64
CA ALA A 157 -3.79 4.18 -22.33
C ALA A 157 -5.30 3.95 -22.36
N ARG A 158 -6.06 4.78 -23.10
CA ARG A 158 -7.53 4.63 -23.26
C ARG A 158 -7.92 3.38 -24.05
N ALA A 159 -7.02 2.82 -24.87
CA ALA A 159 -7.25 1.57 -25.57
C ALA A 159 -6.96 0.33 -24.70
N GLN A 160 -6.39 0.52 -23.51
CA GLN A 160 -6.05 -0.55 -22.58
C GLN A 160 -7.03 -0.61 -21.40
N ARG A 161 -7.03 -1.74 -20.69
CA ARG A 161 -7.78 -1.92 -19.43
C ARG A 161 -6.80 -2.13 -18.30
N PHE A 162 -6.96 -1.38 -17.22
CA PHE A 162 -6.15 -1.49 -16.02
C PHE A 162 -7.02 -1.90 -14.84
N GLY A 163 -6.65 -2.97 -14.14
CA GLY A 163 -7.29 -3.43 -12.92
C GLY A 163 -6.91 -2.61 -11.68
N SER A 164 -5.76 -1.92 -11.70
CA SER A 164 -5.30 -1.11 -10.57
C SER A 164 -4.38 0.04 -11.00
N PHE A 165 -4.16 1.00 -10.08
CA PHE A 165 -3.13 2.03 -10.25
C PHE A 165 -1.72 1.44 -10.35
N ALA A 166 -1.45 0.31 -9.70
CA ALA A 166 -0.14 -0.35 -9.79
C ALA A 166 0.13 -0.83 -11.21
N GLU A 167 -0.87 -1.46 -11.85
CA GLU A 167 -0.79 -1.91 -13.24
C GLU A 167 -0.66 -0.75 -14.23
N LEU A 168 -1.48 0.30 -14.06
CA LEU A 168 -1.37 1.52 -14.87
C LEU A 168 0.02 2.15 -14.75
N ASN A 169 0.57 2.26 -13.54
CA ASN A 169 1.89 2.85 -13.32
C ASN A 169 3.03 1.98 -13.86
N ALA A 170 2.89 0.66 -13.83
CA ALA A 170 3.83 -0.25 -14.48
C ALA A 170 3.82 -0.08 -16.01
N TRP A 171 2.63 0.09 -16.61
CA TRP A 171 2.50 0.37 -18.03
C TRP A 171 3.07 1.75 -18.40
N LEU A 172 2.76 2.81 -17.63
CA LEU A 172 3.29 4.16 -17.82
C LEU A 172 4.83 4.16 -17.75
N ALA A 173 5.41 3.42 -16.81
CA ALA A 173 6.86 3.28 -16.66
C ALA A 173 7.52 2.71 -17.93
N THR A 174 6.94 1.65 -18.49
CA THR A 174 7.41 1.05 -19.75
C THR A 174 7.21 2.01 -20.92
N ARG A 175 6.07 2.70 -20.98
CA ARG A 175 5.78 3.62 -22.09
C ARG A 175 6.66 4.86 -22.08
N CYS A 176 6.98 5.41 -20.91
CA CYS A 176 7.92 6.53 -20.77
C CYS A 176 9.29 6.16 -21.37
N ARG A 177 9.86 5.02 -20.98
CA ARG A 177 11.14 4.54 -21.52
C ARG A 177 11.09 4.33 -23.03
N SER A 178 10.06 3.64 -23.52
CA SER A 178 9.87 3.43 -24.96
C SER A 178 9.80 4.74 -25.76
N LEU A 179 9.22 5.80 -25.19
CA LEU A 179 9.17 7.11 -25.84
C LEU A 179 10.51 7.85 -25.79
N TRP A 180 11.34 7.62 -24.78
CA TRP A 180 12.69 8.21 -24.75
C TRP A 180 13.52 7.76 -25.95
N ASP A 181 13.38 6.50 -26.38
CA ASP A 181 14.06 5.95 -27.56
C ASP A 181 13.46 6.48 -28.89
N GLN A 182 12.15 6.69 -28.93
CA GLN A 182 11.42 7.07 -30.15
C GLN A 182 11.47 8.58 -30.46
N VAL A 183 11.52 9.42 -29.43
CA VAL A 183 11.41 10.87 -29.58
C VAL A 183 12.80 11.47 -29.79
N LYS A 184 12.96 12.21 -30.88
CA LYS A 184 14.18 12.98 -31.16
C LYS A 184 14.31 14.18 -30.24
N HIS A 185 15.55 14.49 -29.84
CA HIS A 185 15.82 15.63 -28.97
C HIS A 185 15.59 16.95 -29.74
N PRO A 186 14.85 17.93 -29.16
CA PRO A 186 14.50 19.17 -29.86
C PRO A 186 15.72 19.98 -30.34
N ASP A 187 16.78 20.00 -29.52
CA ASP A 187 18.02 20.74 -29.81
C ASP A 187 19.07 19.89 -30.55
N TYR A 188 18.93 18.55 -30.56
CA TYR A 188 19.89 17.60 -31.16
C TYR A 188 19.13 16.60 -32.03
N ARG A 189 18.83 16.96 -33.28
CA ARG A 189 17.88 16.21 -34.13
C ARG A 189 18.32 14.78 -34.46
N ASP A 190 19.62 14.50 -34.43
CA ASP A 190 20.15 13.16 -34.71
C ASP A 190 20.04 12.23 -33.49
N LEU A 191 19.99 12.79 -32.29
CA LEU A 191 19.94 12.06 -31.02
C LEU A 191 18.49 11.89 -30.54
N SER A 192 18.21 10.75 -29.92
CA SER A 192 16.98 10.53 -29.16
C SER A 192 17.06 11.18 -27.78
N VAL A 193 15.92 11.26 -27.08
CA VAL A 193 15.89 11.65 -25.67
C VAL A 193 16.69 10.67 -24.82
N ALA A 194 16.65 9.37 -25.13
CA ALA A 194 17.43 8.34 -24.44
C ALA A 194 18.95 8.57 -24.58
N ASP A 195 19.44 8.90 -25.77
CA ASP A 195 20.87 9.15 -26.02
C ASP A 195 21.40 10.32 -25.18
N VAL A 196 20.63 11.41 -25.08
CA VAL A 196 21.01 12.59 -24.29
C VAL A 196 20.85 12.31 -22.79
N PHE A 197 19.84 11.53 -22.40
CA PHE A 197 19.62 11.13 -21.02
C PHE A 197 20.75 10.26 -20.49
N GLU A 198 21.29 9.35 -21.30
CA GLU A 198 22.46 8.53 -20.93
C GLU A 198 23.66 9.39 -20.52
N GLN A 199 23.91 10.48 -21.26
CA GLN A 199 24.94 11.46 -20.93
C GLN A 199 24.58 12.29 -19.70
N GLU A 200 23.31 12.68 -19.56
CA GLU A 200 22.82 13.43 -18.41
C GLU A 200 22.93 12.65 -17.11
N ARG A 201 22.71 11.33 -17.14
CA ARG A 201 22.70 10.48 -15.94
C ARG A 201 24.00 10.56 -15.14
N ALA A 202 25.14 10.68 -15.82
CA ALA A 202 26.45 10.85 -15.17
C ALA A 202 26.61 12.19 -14.42
N HIS A 203 25.74 13.16 -14.69
CA HIS A 203 25.75 14.50 -14.07
C HIS A 203 24.70 14.66 -12.97
N LEU A 204 23.79 13.69 -12.82
CA LEU A 204 22.83 13.67 -11.73
C LEU A 204 23.51 13.36 -10.40
N MET A 205 23.00 13.96 -9.34
CA MET A 205 23.38 13.58 -7.99
C MET A 205 22.90 12.15 -7.70
N PRO A 206 23.65 11.36 -6.92
CA PRO A 206 23.25 10.00 -6.58
C PRO A 206 21.91 10.01 -5.85
N MET A 207 21.08 9.01 -6.14
CA MET A 207 19.81 8.82 -5.44
C MET A 207 20.07 8.19 -4.06
N PRO A 208 19.77 8.87 -2.93
CA PRO A 208 19.86 8.28 -1.61
C PRO A 208 18.74 7.25 -1.39
N THR A 209 18.61 6.75 -0.15
CA THR A 209 17.45 5.91 0.22
C THR A 209 16.14 6.64 -0.05
N PRO A 210 15.05 5.93 -0.40
CA PRO A 210 13.74 6.54 -0.56
C PRO A 210 13.33 7.38 0.65
N PHE A 211 12.88 8.61 0.41
CA PHE A 211 12.33 9.49 1.43
C PHE A 211 11.06 8.89 2.04
N ASP A 212 10.97 8.88 3.37
CA ASP A 212 9.78 8.36 4.06
C ASP A 212 8.64 9.39 4.04
N GLY A 213 7.90 9.39 2.93
CA GLY A 213 6.91 10.40 2.54
C GLY A 213 5.51 10.27 3.14
N TYR A 214 5.33 9.78 4.37
CA TYR A 214 3.99 9.70 4.96
C TYR A 214 3.42 11.07 5.40
N VAL A 215 2.09 11.15 5.49
CA VAL A 215 1.40 12.25 6.18
C VAL A 215 0.98 11.77 7.56
N GLU A 216 1.51 12.41 8.60
CA GLU A 216 1.25 12.05 9.98
C GLU A 216 0.09 12.85 10.58
N ARG A 217 -0.80 12.17 11.30
CA ARG A 217 -1.85 12.81 12.10
C ARG A 217 -2.14 12.03 13.37
N ALA A 218 -2.40 12.76 14.44
CA ALA A 218 -2.99 12.23 15.66
C ALA A 218 -4.45 11.82 15.41
N ALA A 219 -4.83 10.60 15.80
CA ALA A 219 -6.21 10.12 15.72
C ALA A 219 -6.60 9.37 17.00
N ARG A 220 -7.81 9.65 17.50
CA ARG A 220 -8.37 8.93 18.64
C ARG A 220 -9.04 7.64 18.16
N VAL A 221 -8.73 6.53 18.82
CA VAL A 221 -9.37 5.24 18.57
C VAL A 221 -10.78 5.24 19.15
N SER A 222 -11.77 4.86 18.35
CA SER A 222 -13.16 4.73 18.80
C SER A 222 -13.35 3.53 19.75
N SER A 223 -14.49 3.49 20.44
CA SER A 223 -14.90 2.32 21.23
C SER A 223 -15.12 1.05 20.39
N THR A 224 -15.30 1.20 19.07
CA THR A 224 -15.39 0.11 18.09
C THR A 224 -14.03 -0.30 17.51
N CYS A 225 -12.93 0.17 18.11
CA CYS A 225 -11.55 -0.13 17.71
C CYS A 225 -11.23 0.36 16.29
N LEU A 226 -11.72 1.54 15.91
CA LEU A 226 -11.49 2.15 14.60
C LEU A 226 -10.79 3.50 14.74
N VAL A 227 -9.91 3.82 13.79
CA VAL A 227 -9.36 5.15 13.57
C VAL A 227 -9.85 5.72 12.24
N VAL A 228 -10.11 7.03 12.21
CA VAL A 228 -10.53 7.74 10.99
C VAL A 228 -9.31 8.35 10.32
N ILE A 229 -9.06 7.99 9.07
CA ILE A 229 -7.94 8.48 8.27
C ILE A 229 -8.48 8.94 6.91
N GLY A 230 -8.41 10.24 6.67
CA GLY A 230 -9.14 10.87 5.57
C GLY A 230 -10.66 10.77 5.81
N ARG A 231 -11.36 10.09 4.90
CA ARG A 231 -12.82 9.80 5.00
C ARG A 231 -13.13 8.32 5.26
N ASN A 232 -12.10 7.52 5.52
CA ASN A 232 -12.22 6.08 5.72
C ASN A 232 -11.88 5.69 7.15
N ARG A 233 -12.35 4.51 7.56
CA ARG A 233 -12.08 3.95 8.89
C ARG A 233 -11.24 2.69 8.77
N TYR A 234 -10.27 2.54 9.65
CA TYR A 234 -9.38 1.40 9.71
C TYR A 234 -9.39 0.83 11.12
N SER A 235 -9.47 -0.49 11.24
CA SER A 235 -9.43 -1.14 12.54
C SER A 235 -8.03 -1.11 13.16
N VAL A 236 -7.98 -1.15 14.49
CA VAL A 236 -6.77 -1.25 15.30
C VAL A 236 -6.99 -2.27 16.42
N PRO A 237 -5.93 -2.88 16.99
CA PRO A 237 -6.07 -3.82 18.10
C PRO A 237 -6.89 -3.24 19.26
N CYS A 238 -7.75 -4.06 19.85
CA CYS A 238 -8.74 -3.58 20.82
C CYS A 238 -8.15 -3.03 22.13
N GLU A 239 -6.89 -3.32 22.43
CA GLU A 239 -6.15 -2.75 23.56
C GLU A 239 -5.97 -1.23 23.46
N PHE A 240 -5.96 -0.70 22.23
CA PHE A 240 -5.82 0.73 21.97
C PHE A 240 -7.16 1.48 21.97
N ALA A 241 -8.28 0.83 22.26
CA ALA A 241 -9.59 1.48 22.27
C ALA A 241 -9.62 2.69 23.20
N GLY A 242 -10.04 3.85 22.68
CA GLY A 242 -10.12 5.11 23.43
C GLY A 242 -8.79 5.88 23.55
N GLN A 243 -7.66 5.30 23.13
CA GLN A 243 -6.34 5.92 23.16
C GLN A 243 -6.10 6.85 21.97
N MET A 244 -5.06 7.69 22.06
CA MET A 244 -4.60 8.55 20.97
C MET A 244 -3.40 7.89 20.29
N LEU A 245 -3.49 7.64 18.98
CA LEU A 245 -2.43 7.03 18.19
C LEU A 245 -1.96 7.94 17.05
N SER A 246 -0.74 7.72 16.56
CA SER A 246 -0.27 8.35 15.34
C SER A 246 -0.71 7.54 14.12
N THR A 247 -1.23 8.23 13.11
CA THR A 247 -1.64 7.65 11.83
C THR A 247 -0.73 8.18 10.73
N ARG A 248 -0.10 7.26 10.00
CA ARG A 248 0.82 7.55 8.90
C ARG A 248 0.17 7.11 7.59
N LEU A 249 -0.22 8.09 6.78
CA LEU A 249 -0.86 7.88 5.48
C LEU A 249 0.19 7.85 4.37
N TYR A 250 0.20 6.76 3.59
CA TYR A 250 1.02 6.59 2.39
C TYR A 250 0.13 6.54 1.12
N PRO A 251 0.72 6.55 -0.09
CA PRO A 251 -0.04 6.40 -1.32
C PRO A 251 -0.92 5.15 -1.40
N GLY A 252 -0.35 3.97 -1.07
CA GLY A 252 -1.05 2.68 -1.20
C GLY A 252 -1.40 2.01 0.12
N ARG A 253 -0.95 2.56 1.26
CA ARG A 253 -1.14 1.95 2.58
C ARG A 253 -1.36 2.98 3.68
N VAL A 254 -1.79 2.49 4.81
CA VAL A 254 -2.01 3.24 6.04
C VAL A 254 -1.35 2.46 7.17
N VAL A 255 -0.63 3.16 8.02
CA VAL A 255 0.04 2.57 9.18
C VAL A 255 -0.41 3.33 10.43
N VAL A 256 -0.71 2.61 11.49
CA VAL A 256 -1.04 3.17 12.80
C VAL A 256 0.08 2.81 13.77
N VAL A 257 0.52 3.79 14.53
CA VAL A 257 1.65 3.71 15.45
C VAL A 257 1.18 4.10 16.86
N GLY A 258 1.46 3.23 17.83
CA GLY A 258 1.22 3.44 19.25
C GLY A 258 2.49 3.07 20.02
N ASP A 259 2.85 3.88 21.02
CA ASP A 259 4.05 3.68 21.85
C ASP A 259 5.32 3.40 21.03
N ASP A 260 5.52 4.19 19.96
CA ASP A 260 6.61 4.09 18.98
C ASP A 260 6.70 2.77 18.19
N ALA A 261 5.71 1.89 18.31
CA ALA A 261 5.60 0.64 17.56
C ALA A 261 4.45 0.68 16.53
N VAL A 262 4.63 -0.02 15.40
CA VAL A 262 3.53 -0.21 14.45
C VAL A 262 2.52 -1.19 15.04
N VAL A 263 1.29 -0.72 15.26
CA VAL A 263 0.21 -1.52 15.88
C VAL A 263 -0.80 -2.03 14.87
N ALA A 264 -0.91 -1.36 13.72
CA ALA A 264 -1.76 -1.80 12.62
C ALA A 264 -1.21 -1.30 11.28
N ALA A 265 -1.39 -2.11 10.22
CA ALA A 265 -1.10 -1.71 8.86
C ALA A 265 -2.22 -2.20 7.92
N HIS A 266 -2.65 -1.34 7.02
CA HIS A 266 -3.76 -1.62 6.09
C HIS A 266 -3.42 -1.13 4.69
N GLU A 267 -3.93 -1.80 3.66
CA GLU A 267 -4.02 -1.18 2.34
C GLU A 267 -4.94 0.03 2.38
N ARG A 268 -4.59 1.08 1.64
CA ARG A 268 -5.41 2.29 1.57
C ARG A 268 -6.66 2.03 0.75
N LEU A 269 -7.82 2.34 1.33
CA LEU A 269 -9.10 2.33 0.62
C LEU A 269 -9.15 3.46 -0.43
N ALA A 270 -9.53 3.11 -1.66
CA ALA A 270 -9.54 4.03 -2.79
C ALA A 270 -10.73 5.01 -2.79
N ASP A 271 -11.90 4.55 -2.31
CA ASP A 271 -13.13 5.34 -2.23
C ASP A 271 -13.37 5.83 -0.81
N GLU A 272 -14.43 6.61 -0.59
CA GLU A 272 -14.68 7.33 0.67
C GLU A 272 -15.80 6.70 1.50
N GLY A 273 -15.77 6.89 2.82
CA GLY A 273 -16.79 6.39 3.74
C GLY A 273 -16.72 4.89 4.02
N LEU A 274 -15.69 4.21 3.50
CA LEU A 274 -15.50 2.78 3.67
C LEU A 274 -14.81 2.45 4.99
N VAL A 275 -14.94 1.18 5.40
CA VAL A 275 -14.28 0.62 6.58
C VAL A 275 -13.45 -0.58 6.17
N ARG A 276 -12.19 -0.64 6.60
CA ARG A 276 -11.34 -1.83 6.47
C ARG A 276 -11.13 -2.46 7.84
N TYR A 277 -11.66 -3.66 8.00
CA TYR A 277 -11.44 -4.47 9.19
C TYR A 277 -10.26 -5.42 8.97
N ASP A 278 -9.46 -5.58 10.01
CA ASP A 278 -8.70 -6.79 10.27
C ASP A 278 -9.37 -7.44 11.48
N TRP A 279 -9.96 -8.61 11.26
CA TRP A 279 -10.69 -9.33 12.30
C TRP A 279 -9.77 -9.78 13.45
N GLN A 280 -8.46 -9.90 13.21
CA GLN A 280 -7.48 -10.32 14.23
C GLN A 280 -7.38 -9.29 15.35
N HIS A 281 -7.58 -8.01 15.04
CA HIS A 281 -7.62 -6.92 16.04
C HIS A 281 -8.70 -7.11 17.11
N TYR A 282 -9.72 -7.92 16.83
CA TYR A 282 -10.85 -8.17 17.72
C TYR A 282 -10.76 -9.52 18.46
N ILE A 283 -9.70 -10.32 18.26
CA ILE A 283 -9.53 -11.61 18.95
C ILE A 283 -9.61 -11.48 20.48
N PRO A 284 -8.90 -10.55 21.14
CA PRO A 284 -8.96 -10.42 22.60
C PRO A 284 -10.36 -10.02 23.09
N LEU A 285 -11.11 -9.25 22.29
CA LEU A 285 -12.50 -8.90 22.59
C LEU A 285 -13.40 -10.14 22.52
N ILE A 286 -13.23 -11.00 21.52
CA ILE A 286 -14.03 -12.22 21.35
C ILE A 286 -13.76 -13.26 22.43
N GLN A 287 -12.53 -13.36 22.93
CA GLN A 287 -12.24 -14.21 24.08
C GLN A 287 -13.06 -13.81 25.31
N ARG A 288 -13.30 -12.50 25.51
CA ARG A 288 -14.10 -11.96 26.62
C ARG A 288 -15.61 -11.95 26.34
N LYS A 289 -16.01 -11.69 25.08
CA LYS A 289 -17.41 -11.59 24.63
C LYS A 289 -17.64 -12.43 23.37
N PRO A 290 -17.70 -13.77 23.48
CA PRO A 290 -17.82 -14.67 22.32
C PRO A 290 -19.06 -14.41 21.45
N GLY A 291 -20.16 -13.95 22.06
CA GLY A 291 -21.41 -13.66 21.34
C GLY A 291 -21.28 -12.60 20.24
N ALA A 292 -20.24 -11.76 20.26
CA ALA A 292 -19.99 -10.79 19.19
C ALA A 292 -19.60 -11.45 17.84
N LEU A 293 -19.24 -12.74 17.82
CA LEU A 293 -18.98 -13.49 16.59
C LEU A 293 -20.20 -13.69 15.70
N ARG A 294 -21.42 -13.61 16.26
CA ARG A 294 -22.65 -13.90 15.51
C ARG A 294 -22.92 -12.88 14.41
N ASN A 295 -22.86 -11.59 14.77
CA ASN A 295 -23.22 -10.47 13.89
C ASN A 295 -22.13 -9.40 13.81
N GLY A 296 -20.91 -9.68 14.28
CA GLY A 296 -19.81 -8.73 14.25
C GLY A 296 -19.32 -8.49 12.84
N ALA A 297 -19.44 -7.24 12.36
CA ALA A 297 -18.97 -6.83 11.04
C ALA A 297 -17.51 -7.22 10.72
N PRO A 298 -16.52 -7.11 11.66
CA PRO A 298 -15.14 -7.49 11.36
C PRO A 298 -14.98 -8.95 10.91
N PHE A 299 -15.83 -9.86 11.41
CA PHE A 299 -15.71 -11.29 11.15
C PHE A 299 -16.35 -11.73 9.82
N GLN A 300 -16.89 -10.80 9.03
CA GLN A 300 -17.43 -11.12 7.71
C GLN A 300 -16.32 -11.32 6.67
N ASP A 301 -15.14 -10.74 6.90
CA ASP A 301 -13.99 -10.79 5.99
C ASP A 301 -12.99 -11.90 6.36
N MET A 302 -13.36 -12.87 7.22
CA MET A 302 -12.49 -13.99 7.56
C MET A 302 -12.29 -14.95 6.37
N PRO A 303 -11.17 -15.69 6.30
CA PRO A 303 -10.97 -16.76 5.32
C PRO A 303 -12.12 -17.77 5.28
N GLU A 304 -12.49 -18.26 4.09
CA GLU A 304 -13.64 -19.15 3.89
C GLU A 304 -13.63 -20.40 4.78
N PRO A 305 -12.50 -21.10 5.02
CA PRO A 305 -12.47 -22.23 5.96
C PRO A 305 -12.89 -21.85 7.39
N LEU A 306 -12.46 -20.67 7.87
CA LEU A 306 -12.88 -20.15 9.17
C LEU A 306 -14.35 -19.73 9.17
N GLN A 307 -14.88 -19.22 8.05
CA GLN A 307 -16.31 -18.93 7.92
C GLN A 307 -17.17 -20.20 7.93
N ARG A 308 -16.71 -21.27 7.27
CA ARG A 308 -17.37 -22.59 7.30
C ARG A 308 -17.39 -23.15 8.72
N LEU A 309 -16.25 -23.10 9.41
CA LEU A 309 -16.17 -23.52 10.81
C LEU A 309 -17.11 -22.69 11.69
N ARG A 310 -17.11 -21.35 11.55
CA ARG A 310 -18.01 -20.47 12.28
C ARG A 310 -19.48 -20.87 12.08
N ARG A 311 -19.90 -21.11 10.83
CA ARG A 311 -21.28 -21.53 10.51
C ARG A 311 -21.64 -22.88 11.11
N ALA A 312 -20.71 -23.83 11.14
CA ALA A 312 -20.92 -25.13 11.76
C ALA A 312 -21.06 -25.01 13.29
N LEU A 313 -20.15 -24.28 13.93
CA LEU A 313 -20.11 -24.13 15.39
C LEU A 313 -21.27 -23.29 15.93
N LEU A 314 -21.67 -22.21 15.26
CA LEU A 314 -22.72 -21.32 15.76
C LEU A 314 -24.14 -21.94 15.78
N ARG A 315 -24.33 -23.11 15.14
CA ARG A 315 -25.58 -23.88 15.25
C ARG A 315 -25.74 -24.56 16.61
N GLU A 316 -24.63 -24.81 17.28
CA GLU A 316 -24.60 -25.51 18.56
C GLU A 316 -24.58 -24.52 19.74
N PRO A 317 -25.24 -24.83 20.87
CA PRO A 317 -25.09 -24.07 22.10
C PRO A 317 -23.63 -24.00 22.55
N GLY A 318 -23.10 -22.78 22.73
CA GLY A 318 -21.71 -22.55 23.16
C GLY A 318 -20.63 -22.66 22.08
N GLY A 319 -21.01 -22.85 20.81
CA GLY A 319 -20.05 -22.92 19.71
C GLY A 319 -19.31 -21.60 19.44
N ASP A 320 -19.85 -20.47 19.88
CA ASP A 320 -19.16 -19.17 19.88
C ASP A 320 -17.91 -19.18 20.77
N ARG A 321 -17.98 -19.83 21.95
CA ARG A 321 -16.81 -20.02 22.84
C ARG A 321 -15.77 -20.93 22.22
N VAL A 322 -16.19 -21.99 21.53
CA VAL A 322 -15.30 -22.91 20.80
C VAL A 322 -14.58 -22.15 19.68
N MET A 323 -15.32 -21.38 18.87
CA MET A 323 -14.74 -20.56 17.80
C MET A 323 -13.78 -19.51 18.36
N ALA A 324 -14.14 -18.84 19.45
CA ALA A 324 -13.28 -17.87 20.13
C ALA A 324 -11.93 -18.49 20.55
N LYS A 325 -11.95 -19.72 21.07
CA LYS A 325 -10.73 -20.45 21.43
C LYS A 325 -9.88 -20.81 20.20
N VAL A 326 -10.49 -21.21 19.09
CA VAL A 326 -9.76 -21.49 17.84
C VAL A 326 -9.10 -20.23 17.30
N LEU A 327 -9.83 -19.11 17.24
CA LEU A 327 -9.29 -17.83 16.79
C LEU A 327 -8.17 -17.30 17.69
N ALA A 328 -8.23 -17.58 18.99
CA ALA A 328 -7.16 -17.23 19.93
C ALA A 328 -5.81 -17.93 19.65
N LEU A 329 -5.79 -19.03 18.90
CA LEU A 329 -4.56 -19.72 18.52
C LEU A 329 -3.85 -19.04 17.34
N VAL A 330 -4.52 -18.14 16.62
CA VAL A 330 -3.99 -17.51 15.40
C VAL A 330 -2.70 -16.71 15.66
N PRO A 331 -2.62 -15.84 16.69
CA PRO A 331 -1.40 -15.08 16.96
C PRO A 331 -0.19 -15.97 17.29
N GLU A 332 -0.42 -17.12 17.93
CA GLU A 332 0.65 -18.04 18.35
C GLU A 332 1.10 -19.02 17.27
N ARG A 333 0.16 -19.47 16.42
CA ARG A 333 0.38 -20.56 15.46
C ARG A 333 0.49 -20.09 14.02
N GLY A 334 0.10 -18.85 13.73
CA GLY A 334 0.02 -18.28 12.39
C GLY A 334 -1.28 -18.64 11.70
N LEU A 335 -1.79 -17.71 10.88
CA LEU A 335 -3.08 -17.85 10.19
C LEU A 335 -3.12 -19.06 9.25
N ASP A 336 -2.11 -19.24 8.41
CA ASP A 336 -2.10 -20.28 7.38
C ASP A 336 -2.20 -21.69 7.98
N ALA A 337 -1.45 -21.94 9.06
CA ALA A 337 -1.48 -23.22 9.76
C ALA A 337 -2.87 -23.50 10.36
N ILE A 338 -3.51 -22.49 10.94
CA ILE A 338 -4.88 -22.61 11.47
C ILE A 338 -5.88 -22.87 10.34
N VAL A 339 -5.78 -22.15 9.23
CA VAL A 339 -6.69 -22.32 8.08
C VAL A 339 -6.61 -23.75 7.55
N VAL A 340 -5.41 -24.27 7.32
CA VAL A 340 -5.20 -25.65 6.85
C VAL A 340 -5.71 -26.66 7.88
N ALA A 341 -5.42 -26.45 9.16
CA ALA A 341 -5.89 -27.38 10.20
C ALA A 341 -7.41 -27.39 10.33
N VAL A 342 -8.06 -26.23 10.17
CA VAL A 342 -9.52 -26.13 10.18
C VAL A 342 -10.13 -26.80 8.96
N GLU A 343 -9.52 -26.65 7.78
CA GLU A 343 -9.96 -27.32 6.56
C GLU A 343 -9.91 -28.84 6.71
N LEU A 344 -8.76 -29.38 7.15
CA LEU A 344 -8.60 -30.80 7.44
C LEU A 344 -9.57 -31.30 8.52
N ALA A 345 -9.80 -30.52 9.58
CA ALA A 345 -10.73 -30.89 10.64
C ALA A 345 -12.20 -30.89 10.16
N LEU A 346 -12.55 -30.04 9.19
CA LEU A 346 -13.86 -30.02 8.55
C LEU A 346 -14.07 -31.19 7.58
N GLU A 347 -13.01 -31.63 6.88
CA GLU A 347 -13.05 -32.81 6.00
C GLU A 347 -13.14 -34.11 6.80
N GLN A 348 -12.41 -34.19 7.91
CA GLN A 348 -12.41 -35.34 8.82
C GLN A 348 -13.54 -35.28 9.86
N ALA A 349 -14.49 -34.36 9.69
CA ALA A 349 -15.57 -34.20 10.64
C ALA A 349 -16.45 -35.47 10.67
N PRO A 350 -16.83 -35.96 11.86
CA PRO A 350 -17.71 -37.12 11.97
C PRO A 350 -19.07 -36.84 11.30
N PRO A 351 -19.89 -37.87 11.00
CA PRO A 351 -21.22 -37.71 10.39
C PRO A 351 -22.15 -36.78 11.19
N SER A 352 -21.89 -36.62 12.50
CA SER A 352 -22.56 -35.66 13.38
C SER A 352 -22.19 -34.19 13.12
N GLY A 353 -21.21 -33.91 12.26
CA GLY A 353 -20.76 -32.57 11.86
C GLY A 353 -20.02 -31.78 12.95
N ARG A 354 -19.73 -32.40 14.10
CA ARG A 354 -19.16 -31.73 15.27
C ARG A 354 -17.64 -31.61 15.17
N VAL A 355 -17.15 -30.37 15.11
CA VAL A 355 -15.72 -30.03 15.21
C VAL A 355 -15.45 -29.43 16.59
N SER A 356 -14.47 -29.97 17.33
CA SER A 356 -14.07 -29.44 18.64
C SER A 356 -12.73 -28.70 18.56
N VAL A 357 -12.40 -27.92 19.59
CA VAL A 357 -11.08 -27.24 19.66
C VAL A 357 -9.96 -28.28 19.68
N GLU A 358 -10.15 -29.38 20.42
CA GLU A 358 -9.17 -30.46 20.54
C GLU A 358 -8.90 -31.13 19.18
N HIS A 359 -9.92 -31.26 18.32
CA HIS A 359 -9.71 -31.77 16.97
C HIS A 359 -8.78 -30.85 16.16
N VAL A 360 -9.04 -29.53 16.16
CA VAL A 360 -8.18 -28.56 15.46
C VAL A 360 -6.76 -28.55 16.05
N VAL A 361 -6.62 -28.58 17.38
CA VAL A 361 -5.31 -28.64 18.06
C VAL A 361 -4.57 -29.94 17.74
N ASN A 362 -5.28 -31.07 17.66
CA ASN A 362 -4.69 -32.36 17.29
C ASN A 362 -4.19 -32.35 15.84
N VAL A 363 -4.97 -31.79 14.90
CA VAL A 363 -4.53 -31.64 13.51
C VAL A 363 -3.30 -30.73 13.43
N LEU A 364 -3.31 -29.58 14.12
CA LEU A 364 -2.15 -28.67 14.20
C LEU A 364 -0.90 -29.37 14.75
N SER A 365 -1.08 -30.23 15.76
CA SER A 365 0.02 -30.98 16.38
C SER A 365 0.57 -32.04 15.42
N ARG A 366 -0.30 -32.72 14.65
CA ARG A 366 0.10 -33.68 13.61
C ARG A 366 0.80 -33.01 12.43
N MET A 367 0.37 -31.81 12.03
CA MET A 367 1.06 -31.05 10.98
C MET A 367 2.50 -30.69 11.38
N ARG A 368 2.78 -30.56 12.68
CA ARG A 368 4.12 -30.28 13.22
C ARG A 368 4.89 -31.55 13.61
N SER A 369 4.28 -32.74 13.59
CA SER A 369 4.96 -33.94 14.05
C SER A 369 6.11 -34.28 13.11
N VAL A 370 7.31 -34.31 13.67
CA VAL A 370 8.53 -34.83 13.05
C VAL A 370 8.23 -36.23 12.49
N GLN A 371 8.81 -36.51 11.33
CA GLN A 371 8.75 -37.81 10.65
C GLN A 371 8.85 -38.95 11.69
N MET A 372 7.85 -39.84 11.72
CA MET A 372 7.87 -41.00 12.64
C MET A 372 9.25 -41.65 12.55
N PRO A 373 9.91 -41.95 13.69
CA PRO A 373 11.18 -42.65 13.65
C PRO A 373 11.01 -43.91 12.79
N PRO A 374 12.00 -44.23 11.94
CA PRO A 374 11.91 -45.39 11.07
C PRO A 374 11.56 -46.60 11.93
N LYS A 375 10.56 -47.37 11.49
CA LYS A 375 10.19 -48.63 12.16
C LYS A 375 11.46 -49.48 12.23
N ILE A 376 11.95 -49.74 13.43
CA ILE A 376 13.05 -50.67 13.63
C ILE A 376 12.51 -52.05 13.29
N GLU A 377 13.07 -52.69 12.26
CA GLU A 377 12.81 -54.10 12.01
C GLU A 377 13.32 -54.90 13.20
N THR A 378 12.40 -55.59 13.88
CA THR A 378 12.71 -56.45 15.02
C THR A 378 12.45 -57.89 14.62
N ALA A 379 13.37 -58.79 14.99
CA ALA A 379 13.20 -60.24 14.80
C ALA A 379 12.13 -60.82 15.76
N LEU A 380 11.62 -60.03 16.70
CA LEU A 380 10.57 -60.44 17.62
C LEU A 380 9.22 -60.42 16.92
N GLN A 381 8.74 -61.60 16.52
CA GLN A 381 7.37 -61.78 16.07
C GLN A 381 6.44 -61.91 17.28
N LEU A 382 5.45 -61.01 17.36
CA LEU A 382 4.36 -61.15 18.32
C LEU A 382 3.54 -62.39 17.94
N THR A 383 3.58 -63.43 18.77
CA THR A 383 2.71 -64.62 18.63
C THR A 383 1.23 -64.29 18.81
N THR A 384 0.94 -63.20 19.52
CA THR A 384 -0.42 -62.68 19.68
C THR A 384 -0.41 -61.19 19.34
N PRO A 385 -1.02 -60.77 18.21
CA PRO A 385 -1.10 -59.35 17.88
C PRO A 385 -1.99 -58.64 18.92
N PRO A 386 -1.59 -57.46 19.40
CA PRO A 386 -2.43 -56.67 20.29
C PRO A 386 -3.68 -56.23 19.52
N LEU A 387 -4.82 -56.80 19.88
CA LEU A 387 -6.10 -56.30 19.43
C LEU A 387 -6.38 -54.99 20.15
N ALA A 388 -6.57 -53.91 19.40
CA ALA A 388 -7.06 -52.64 19.90
C ALA A 388 -8.56 -52.78 20.24
N ASP A 389 -8.83 -53.52 21.32
CA ASP A 389 -10.18 -53.81 21.79
C ASP A 389 -10.48 -52.93 23.00
N THR A 390 -11.18 -51.82 22.75
CA THR A 390 -11.61 -50.90 23.80
C THR A 390 -12.73 -51.46 24.67
N SER A 391 -13.38 -52.57 24.28
CA SER A 391 -14.44 -53.22 25.07
C SER A 391 -13.91 -53.88 26.35
N ARG A 392 -12.61 -54.17 26.43
CA ARG A 392 -11.95 -54.64 27.66
C ARG A 392 -12.08 -53.67 28.82
N TYR A 393 -12.28 -52.38 28.55
CA TYR A 393 -12.48 -51.36 29.58
C TYR A 393 -13.95 -51.23 30.00
N ASP A 394 -14.90 -51.78 29.25
CA ASP A 394 -16.32 -51.75 29.61
C ASP A 394 -16.59 -52.60 30.86
N GLY A 395 -15.81 -53.67 31.07
CA GLY A 395 -15.85 -54.49 32.30
C GLY A 395 -15.23 -53.84 33.54
N LEU A 396 -14.52 -52.70 33.38
CA LEU A 396 -13.96 -51.93 34.49
C LEU A 396 -14.92 -50.83 34.98
N ARG A 397 -16.09 -50.66 34.34
CA ARG A 397 -17.18 -49.88 34.92
C ARG A 397 -17.88 -50.75 35.97
N PRO A 398 -17.83 -50.42 37.27
CA PRO A 398 -18.69 -51.07 38.24
C PRO A 398 -20.15 -50.86 37.79
N ALA A 399 -20.91 -51.96 37.74
CA ALA A 399 -22.31 -51.93 37.34
C ALA A 399 -23.10 -50.99 38.26
N LEU A 400 -23.38 -49.77 37.80
CA LEU A 400 -24.54 -49.01 38.25
C LEU A 400 -25.77 -49.62 37.57
N GLN A 401 -26.09 -50.86 37.96
CA GLN A 401 -27.44 -51.41 37.86
C GLN A 401 -28.05 -51.32 39.26
N GLN A 402 -28.58 -50.15 39.59
CA GLN A 402 -29.80 -50.11 40.38
C GLN A 402 -30.94 -49.97 39.37
N PRO A 403 -31.90 -50.92 39.31
CA PRO A 403 -33.12 -50.72 38.54
C PRO A 403 -33.90 -49.57 39.18
N GLU A 404 -34.28 -48.57 38.39
CA GLU A 404 -35.38 -47.68 38.74
C GLU A 404 -36.61 -48.55 39.01
N ALA A 405 -36.92 -48.76 40.29
CA ALA A 405 -38.21 -49.26 40.71
C ALA A 405 -39.24 -48.21 40.29
N GLY A 406 -40.20 -48.62 39.46
CA GLY A 406 -41.33 -47.80 39.10
C GLY A 406 -42.08 -47.33 40.35
N HIS A 407 -42.29 -46.03 40.43
CA HIS A 407 -43.40 -45.48 41.19
C HIS A 407 -44.49 -45.10 40.18
N ALA A 408 -45.59 -45.84 40.28
CA ALA A 408 -46.91 -45.47 39.82
C ALA A 408 -47.41 -44.18 40.48
#